data_AF-A0A2V2ETY5-F1
#
_entry.id   AF-A0A2V2ETY5-F1
#
_cell.length_a   1.000
_cell.length_b   1.000
_cell.length_c   1.000
_cell.angle_alpha   90.00
_cell.angle_beta   90.00
_cell.angle_gamma   90.00
#
_symmetry.space_group_name_H-M   'P 1'
#
loop_
_entity.id
_entity.type
_entity.pdbx_description
1 polymer ?
#
loop_
_entity_poly.entity_id
_entity_poly.type
_entity_poly.pdbx_seq_one_letter_code
_entity_poly.pdbx_strand_id
1 'polypeptide(L)'
;MIMKCLKQIISAALAAVLIVGSLSLTAVAAETSNAVKIQLDGEFITLKDNAAPILKDGRVYLPFRSLFETLGAEVSWDKNTGIISAAKNGRTVEFTGGQKAMVIKENGSSRMVNTSAAPYIANGRTMLSVRFAGEALGYNIGWDSENKAVVMIDTDKLAKKYEGQFTYIQKMLNMHPELNGNLVNFDATGAVLLAIPAYEDEKASFSEIDMDISGSYEPNVGIYAYTMAYDDDYYAELMGYLADDYQQDEVLGSDELEVAISYSKETGLLYISSPELNEQMGVDRDTNVWIELDKQSSIDLLGYDLVSILEGTFNNENTATTVHEYLVNNLANKELDSIDDYVYYDNQLRDYATSLGDNAFKYNQEEGCYEADNGEIYIEYSLDNFGDMEKYNILYSGYTVLAYLSSTTDYLYVAGEVDLFGITMSGDMFINLQADPEHTLICDPREFDSTATVLPASKLL
;
A
#
# COMPACT_ATOMS: atom_id res chain seq x y z
N MET A 1 -9.03 0.02 -0.43
CA MET A 1 -9.36 0.36 -1.89
C MET A 1 -9.32 1.87 -2.10
N ILE A 2 -9.22 2.70 -1.06
CA ILE A 2 -9.20 4.17 -1.02
C ILE A 2 -7.87 4.63 -0.42
N MET A 3 -7.13 3.73 0.20
CA MET A 3 -5.77 4.11 0.69
C MET A 3 -4.69 3.64 -0.29
N LYS A 4 -4.89 2.79 -1.24
CA LYS A 4 -3.99 2.33 -2.32
C LYS A 4 -4.24 3.14 -3.61
N CYS A 5 -5.56 3.58 -3.98
CA CYS A 5 -5.86 4.57 -5.04
C CYS A 5 -5.33 5.95 -4.66
N LEU A 6 -4.93 6.20 -3.30
CA LEU A 6 -4.23 7.33 -2.67
C LEU A 6 -2.71 7.18 -2.80
N LYS A 7 -2.20 5.96 -3.08
CA LYS A 7 -0.76 5.65 -3.18
C LYS A 7 -0.35 5.45 -4.65
N GLN A 8 -1.24 5.10 -5.71
CA GLN A 8 -1.00 4.87 -7.15
C GLN A 8 -1.26 6.15 -7.95
N ILE A 9 -1.90 7.18 -7.49
CA ILE A 9 -2.10 8.55 -8.03
C ILE A 9 -0.94 9.43 -7.59
N ILE A 10 -0.12 9.03 -6.56
CA ILE A 10 1.12 9.69 -6.07
C ILE A 10 2.32 9.17 -6.87
N SER A 11 2.23 7.94 -7.50
CA SER A 11 3.31 7.29 -8.26
C SER A 11 3.16 7.54 -9.76
N ALA A 12 1.98 8.05 -10.38
CA ALA A 12 1.77 8.35 -11.82
C ALA A 12 1.80 9.86 -12.05
N ALA A 13 2.05 10.78 -11.01
CA ALA A 13 2.32 12.24 -11.08
C ALA A 13 3.82 12.50 -10.91
N LEU A 14 4.65 11.42 -10.79
CA LEU A 14 6.12 11.52 -10.69
C LEU A 14 6.77 10.99 -11.98
N ALA A 15 6.05 10.79 -13.06
CA ALA A 15 6.71 10.36 -14.31
C ALA A 15 6.30 11.27 -15.47
N ALA A 16 5.81 12.54 -15.20
CA ALA A 16 5.58 13.44 -16.35
C ALA A 16 6.09 14.85 -16.03
N VAL A 17 7.24 14.96 -15.14
CA VAL A 17 7.88 16.31 -15.10
C VAL A 17 9.39 16.12 -15.30
N LEU A 18 9.78 15.19 -16.13
CA LEU A 18 11.22 15.18 -16.49
C LEU A 18 11.38 15.42 -17.98
N ILE A 19 10.97 16.64 -18.47
CA ILE A 19 11.72 17.00 -19.71
C ILE A 19 11.67 18.52 -19.86
N VAL A 20 12.70 19.28 -19.20
CA VAL A 20 13.36 20.39 -19.95
C VAL A 20 14.09 21.28 -18.94
N GLY A 21 15.40 21.04 -18.76
CA GLY A 21 16.29 22.17 -19.13
C GLY A 21 17.68 21.97 -18.53
N SER A 22 18.54 21.28 -19.31
CA SER A 22 19.93 21.48 -19.78
C SER A 22 20.30 22.96 -19.83
N LEU A 23 21.02 23.42 -18.68
CA LEU A 23 22.20 24.27 -18.95
C LEU A 23 23.26 24.05 -17.87
N SER A 24 24.31 23.25 -18.27
CA SER A 24 25.74 22.94 -18.07
C SER A 24 26.51 24.16 -17.53
N LEU A 25 26.76 24.10 -16.14
CA LEU A 25 28.00 24.75 -15.63
C LEU A 25 29.09 23.69 -15.47
N THR A 26 30.02 23.72 -16.45
CA THR A 26 31.33 23.04 -16.42
C THR A 26 31.91 23.02 -15.00
N ALA A 27 31.67 21.81 -14.31
CA ALA A 27 32.45 21.46 -13.10
C ALA A 27 33.70 20.65 -13.48
N VAL A 28 34.82 21.30 -13.40
CA VAL A 28 36.22 20.89 -13.15
C VAL A 28 36.26 19.52 -12.46
N ALA A 29 36.46 18.50 -13.25
CA ALA A 29 36.85 17.11 -12.94
C ALA A 29 37.91 17.07 -11.84
N ALA A 30 37.39 16.92 -10.58
CA ALA A 30 38.15 16.42 -9.41
C ALA A 30 38.40 14.90 -9.54
N GLU A 31 39.59 14.50 -9.81
CA GLU A 31 40.35 13.25 -9.62
C GLU A 31 39.55 12.21 -8.82
N THR A 32 38.84 11.30 -9.50
CA THR A 32 38.06 10.11 -9.09
C THR A 32 38.90 9.16 -8.23
N SER A 33 38.95 9.47 -6.98
CA SER A 33 39.23 8.45 -5.93
C SER A 33 38.26 7.27 -6.04
N ASN A 34 38.70 6.10 -6.53
CA ASN A 34 38.01 4.79 -6.57
C ASN A 34 37.57 4.34 -5.16
N ALA A 35 37.59 5.30 -4.22
CA ALA A 35 37.29 4.82 -2.86
C ALA A 35 35.78 4.97 -2.60
N VAL A 36 35.20 3.80 -2.16
CA VAL A 36 33.75 3.79 -1.81
C VAL A 36 33.53 4.72 -0.60
N LYS A 37 32.49 5.63 -0.77
CA LYS A 37 32.12 6.58 0.32
C LYS A 37 30.81 6.13 0.98
N ILE A 38 30.73 6.70 2.23
CA ILE A 38 29.48 6.37 2.95
C ILE A 38 28.77 7.68 3.30
N GLN A 39 27.47 7.71 2.94
CA GLN A 39 26.65 8.90 3.28
C GLN A 39 25.53 8.47 4.24
N LEU A 40 25.48 9.25 5.34
CA LEU A 40 24.38 9.05 6.30
C LEU A 40 23.55 10.33 6.42
N ASP A 41 22.25 10.14 6.01
CA ASP A 41 21.30 11.25 6.11
C ASP A 41 21.82 12.50 5.39
N GLY A 42 22.40 12.21 4.24
CA GLY A 42 22.76 13.35 3.35
C GLY A 42 24.19 13.84 3.61
N GLU A 43 24.81 13.25 4.63
CA GLU A 43 26.19 13.70 4.91
C GLU A 43 27.19 12.55 4.79
N PHE A 44 28.38 12.98 4.20
CA PHE A 44 29.41 11.92 4.11
C PHE A 44 30.12 11.78 5.49
N ILE A 45 30.23 10.44 5.80
CA ILE A 45 30.86 10.22 7.13
C ILE A 45 32.12 9.38 6.96
N THR A 46 32.94 9.53 8.03
CA THR A 46 34.12 8.65 8.09
C THR A 46 33.96 7.64 9.23
N LEU A 47 34.35 6.43 8.83
CA LEU A 47 34.15 5.39 9.88
C LEU A 47 35.28 5.44 10.90
N LYS A 48 34.94 4.92 12.09
CA LYS A 48 35.98 4.84 13.13
C LYS A 48 37.20 4.07 12.61
N ASP A 49 38.39 4.56 12.99
CA ASP A 49 39.70 3.98 12.64
C ASP A 49 39.94 4.08 11.13
N ASN A 50 39.23 4.90 10.45
CA ASN A 50 39.40 5.18 9.00
C ASN A 50 39.24 3.92 8.16
N ALA A 51 38.33 3.03 8.72
CA ALA A 51 38.05 1.80 7.91
C ALA A 51 37.28 2.17 6.65
N ALA A 52 37.60 1.28 5.58
CA ALA A 52 36.94 1.66 4.30
C ALA A 52 36.08 0.48 3.80
N PRO A 53 34.94 0.86 3.18
CA PRO A 53 34.18 -0.22 2.52
C PRO A 53 34.99 -0.90 1.42
N ILE A 54 34.54 -2.20 1.25
CA ILE A 54 35.25 -2.95 0.19
C ILE A 54 34.22 -3.46 -0.83
N LEU A 55 34.59 -3.22 -2.10
CA LEU A 55 33.78 -3.82 -3.18
C LEU A 55 34.37 -5.18 -3.58
N LYS A 56 33.62 -6.18 -3.27
CA LYS A 56 34.09 -7.54 -3.60
C LYS A 56 32.95 -8.36 -4.22
N ASP A 57 33.26 -8.91 -5.51
CA ASP A 57 32.30 -9.77 -6.23
C ASP A 57 30.96 -9.05 -6.46
N GLY A 58 31.13 -7.73 -6.70
CA GLY A 58 29.91 -6.97 -7.09
C GLY A 58 29.10 -6.54 -5.85
N ARG A 59 29.77 -6.67 -4.65
CA ARG A 59 29.02 -6.28 -3.42
C ARG A 59 29.91 -5.39 -2.56
N VAL A 60 29.19 -4.57 -1.90
CA VAL A 60 29.96 -3.67 -1.02
C VAL A 60 29.87 -4.21 0.42
N TYR A 61 31.08 -4.25 1.05
CA TYR A 61 31.14 -4.74 2.45
C TYR A 61 31.71 -3.64 3.34
N LEU A 62 31.05 -3.67 4.58
CA LEU A 62 31.51 -2.64 5.53
C LEU A 62 32.06 -3.32 6.79
N PRO A 63 33.19 -2.70 7.36
CA PRO A 63 33.62 -3.22 8.66
C PRO A 63 32.57 -2.97 9.75
N PHE A 64 32.07 -4.10 10.27
CA PHE A 64 30.86 -4.08 11.13
C PHE A 64 31.13 -3.20 12.36
N ARG A 65 32.19 -3.47 13.11
CA ARG A 65 32.41 -2.73 14.37
C ARG A 65 32.61 -1.23 14.10
N SER A 66 33.42 -0.96 13.04
CA SER A 66 33.67 0.46 12.76
C SER A 66 32.37 1.21 12.43
N LEU A 67 31.61 0.59 11.56
CA LEU A 67 30.35 1.27 11.16
C LEU A 67 29.43 1.44 12.37
N PHE A 68 29.23 0.40 13.19
CA PHE A 68 28.20 0.46 14.25
C PHE A 68 28.67 1.36 15.39
N GLU A 69 29.92 1.39 15.71
CA GLU A 69 30.41 2.32 16.75
C GLU A 69 30.33 3.78 16.27
N THR A 70 30.69 3.99 14.91
CA THR A 70 30.50 5.36 14.37
C THR A 70 29.07 5.83 14.56
N LEU A 71 28.17 4.82 14.59
CA LEU A 71 26.74 5.21 14.68
C LEU A 71 26.27 5.17 16.12
N GLY A 72 27.24 4.92 17.04
CA GLY A 72 26.92 5.07 18.47
C GLY A 72 26.53 3.75 19.13
N ALA A 73 26.64 2.63 18.43
CA ALA A 73 26.27 1.32 19.01
C ALA A 73 27.43 0.75 19.84
N GLU A 74 27.00 -0.01 20.86
CA GLU A 74 28.01 -0.83 21.58
C GLU A 74 28.16 -2.21 20.93
N VAL A 75 29.45 -2.51 20.62
CA VAL A 75 29.68 -3.76 19.88
C VAL A 75 30.48 -4.71 20.77
N SER A 76 30.02 -6.03 20.81
CA SER A 76 30.74 -7.04 21.61
C SER A 76 30.89 -8.35 20.83
N TRP A 77 31.97 -9.06 21.22
CA TRP A 77 32.16 -10.42 20.70
C TRP A 77 32.39 -11.39 21.88
N ASP A 78 31.59 -12.40 21.86
CA ASP A 78 31.79 -13.45 22.89
C ASP A 78 32.69 -14.58 22.36
N LYS A 79 33.84 -14.72 22.96
CA LYS A 79 34.85 -15.66 22.45
C LYS A 79 34.39 -17.12 22.66
N ASN A 80 33.60 -17.39 23.65
CA ASN A 80 33.17 -18.78 23.93
C ASN A 80 32.09 -19.25 22.96
N THR A 81 31.23 -18.25 22.59
CA THR A 81 30.11 -18.68 21.73
C THR A 81 30.34 -18.22 20.29
N GLY A 82 31.30 -17.32 20.08
CA GLY A 82 31.53 -16.77 18.72
C GLY A 82 30.46 -15.77 18.28
N ILE A 83 29.66 -15.34 19.24
CA ILE A 83 28.53 -14.46 18.88
C ILE A 83 29.04 -13.01 18.85
N ILE A 84 28.70 -12.40 17.66
CA ILE A 84 28.97 -10.96 17.51
C ILE A 84 27.66 -10.19 17.74
N SER A 85 27.79 -9.10 18.65
CA SER A 85 26.54 -8.38 18.92
C SER A 85 26.76 -6.87 18.94
N ALA A 86 25.70 -6.17 18.59
CA ALA A 86 25.67 -4.70 18.69
C ALA A 86 24.31 -4.25 19.23
N ALA A 87 24.45 -3.21 20.16
CA ALA A 87 23.18 -2.72 20.73
C ALA A 87 23.14 -1.19 20.67
N LYS A 88 21.98 -0.72 20.26
CA LYS A 88 21.74 0.74 20.21
C LYS A 88 20.24 1.00 20.35
N ASN A 89 19.89 1.90 21.29
CA ASN A 89 18.51 2.41 21.45
C ASN A 89 17.50 1.25 21.49
N GLY A 90 17.85 0.13 22.37
CA GLY A 90 16.83 -0.93 22.58
C GLY A 90 16.81 -1.94 21.42
N ARG A 91 17.68 -1.76 20.43
CA ARG A 91 17.80 -2.73 19.32
C ARG A 91 19.13 -3.48 19.46
N THR A 92 18.95 -4.84 19.40
CA THR A 92 20.16 -5.69 19.47
C THR A 92 20.23 -6.62 18.25
N VAL A 93 21.45 -6.67 17.80
CA VAL A 93 21.68 -7.59 16.67
C VAL A 93 22.77 -8.59 17.08
N GLU A 94 22.42 -9.87 16.69
CA GLU A 94 23.40 -10.94 16.99
C GLU A 94 23.60 -11.83 15.76
N PHE A 95 24.85 -12.17 15.62
CA PHE A 95 25.14 -13.11 14.51
C PHE A 95 26.52 -13.73 14.73
N THR A 96 26.76 -14.76 14.00
CA THR A 96 28.08 -15.42 14.06
C THR A 96 28.76 -15.33 12.68
N GLY A 97 30.07 -15.05 12.74
CA GLY A 97 30.82 -14.99 11.46
C GLY A 97 30.63 -16.26 10.64
N GLY A 98 30.48 -16.02 9.22
CA GLY A 98 30.40 -17.19 8.30
C GLY A 98 28.97 -17.69 8.14
N GLN A 99 28.01 -17.19 8.97
CA GLN A 99 26.62 -17.64 8.83
C GLN A 99 25.78 -16.53 8.16
N LYS A 100 24.78 -16.98 7.34
CA LYS A 100 23.96 -16.01 6.56
C LYS A 100 22.68 -15.66 7.34
N ALA A 101 22.91 -15.80 8.61
CA ALA A 101 21.69 -15.46 9.39
C ALA A 101 22.08 -14.55 10.56
N MET A 102 21.05 -13.60 10.90
CA MET A 102 21.22 -12.73 12.08
C MET A 102 19.89 -12.60 12.82
N VAL A 103 20.15 -12.43 14.08
CA VAL A 103 18.95 -12.24 14.91
C VAL A 103 18.85 -10.76 15.32
N ILE A 104 17.63 -10.20 15.03
CA ILE A 104 17.39 -8.79 15.44
C ILE A 104 16.32 -8.81 16.54
N LYS A 105 16.77 -8.16 17.63
CA LYS A 105 15.80 -8.02 18.72
C LYS A 105 15.44 -6.55 18.92
N GLU A 106 14.10 -6.26 18.92
CA GLU A 106 13.62 -4.88 19.12
C GLU A 106 12.15 -4.91 19.55
N ASN A 107 11.81 -4.00 20.53
CA ASN A 107 10.42 -3.85 21.02
C ASN A 107 9.89 -5.16 21.59
N GLY A 108 10.78 -5.97 22.21
CA GLY A 108 10.31 -7.19 22.93
C GLY A 108 10.13 -8.38 21.99
N SER A 109 10.40 -8.17 20.62
CA SER A 109 10.29 -9.30 19.67
C SER A 109 11.67 -9.61 19.06
N SER A 110 11.78 -10.97 18.65
CA SER A 110 13.02 -11.40 17.97
C SER A 110 12.67 -12.01 16.60
N ARG A 111 13.48 -11.51 15.67
CA ARG A 111 13.25 -12.13 14.35
C ARG A 111 14.60 -12.46 13.70
N MET A 112 14.52 -13.57 12.87
CA MET A 112 15.73 -13.98 12.13
C MET A 112 15.69 -13.40 10.70
N VAL A 113 16.84 -12.83 10.37
CA VAL A 113 16.96 -12.29 9.00
C VAL A 113 18.08 -13.03 8.25
N ASN A 114 17.71 -13.44 7.01
CA ASN A 114 18.74 -14.12 6.20
C ASN A 114 19.28 -13.18 5.12
N THR A 115 20.56 -13.41 4.85
CA THR A 115 21.18 -12.58 3.78
C THR A 115 21.81 -13.49 2.73
N SER A 116 21.96 -12.90 1.56
CA SER A 116 22.51 -13.68 0.43
C SER A 116 24.04 -13.75 0.50
N ALA A 117 24.64 -12.91 1.45
CA ALA A 117 26.11 -12.95 1.59
C ALA A 117 26.49 -13.01 3.07
N ALA A 118 27.34 -14.10 3.38
CA ALA A 118 27.72 -14.28 4.80
C ALA A 118 28.84 -13.30 5.19
N PRO A 119 28.69 -12.81 6.48
CA PRO A 119 29.83 -12.02 6.96
C PRO A 119 31.15 -12.82 6.90
N TYR A 120 32.21 -12.04 6.60
CA TYR A 120 33.52 -12.75 6.61
C TYR A 120 34.57 -11.86 7.29
N ILE A 121 35.67 -12.50 7.54
CA ILE A 121 36.73 -11.75 8.26
C ILE A 121 37.83 -11.39 7.25
N ALA A 122 38.12 -10.11 7.27
CA ALA A 122 39.27 -9.63 6.47
C ALA A 122 40.07 -8.60 7.30
N ASN A 123 41.43 -8.93 7.35
CA ASN A 123 42.38 -8.07 8.10
C ASN A 123 41.91 -7.86 9.54
N GLY A 124 41.39 -8.98 10.07
CA GLY A 124 41.06 -8.93 11.51
C GLY A 124 39.72 -8.22 11.77
N ARG A 125 38.96 -7.97 10.66
CA ARG A 125 37.67 -7.27 10.85
C ARG A 125 36.54 -8.11 10.26
N THR A 126 35.50 -8.05 11.02
CA THR A 126 34.29 -8.69 10.46
C THR A 126 33.65 -7.77 9.41
N MET A 127 33.46 -8.36 8.22
CA MET A 127 32.92 -7.57 7.10
C MET A 127 31.47 -8.00 6.84
N LEU A 128 30.64 -6.88 6.78
CA LEU A 128 29.20 -7.15 6.54
C LEU A 128 28.74 -6.49 5.25
N SER A 129 27.97 -7.31 4.50
CA SER A 129 27.41 -6.64 3.30
C SER A 129 26.56 -5.43 3.70
N VAL A 130 26.44 -4.45 2.80
CA VAL A 130 25.73 -3.19 3.07
C VAL A 130 24.26 -3.49 3.38
N ARG A 131 23.73 -4.44 2.64
CA ARG A 131 22.31 -4.77 2.88
C ARG A 131 22.11 -5.37 4.28
N PHE A 132 23.00 -6.29 4.60
CA PHE A 132 22.89 -6.91 5.94
C PHE A 132 23.06 -5.85 7.04
N ALA A 133 23.97 -4.82 6.81
CA ALA A 133 24.16 -3.73 7.79
C ALA A 133 22.89 -2.88 7.90
N GLY A 134 22.21 -2.67 6.74
CA GLY A 134 20.95 -1.90 6.76
C GLY A 134 19.88 -2.59 7.60
N GLU A 135 19.82 -3.94 7.45
CA GLU A 135 18.80 -4.67 8.24
C GLU A 135 19.15 -4.64 9.74
N ALA A 136 20.42 -4.68 9.96
CA ALA A 136 20.86 -4.74 11.37
C ALA A 136 20.59 -3.39 12.07
N LEU A 137 20.60 -2.28 11.24
CA LEU A 137 20.57 -0.94 11.87
C LEU A 137 19.18 -0.34 11.75
N GLY A 138 18.33 -1.08 10.97
CA GLY A 138 16.99 -0.48 10.70
C GLY A 138 17.08 0.72 9.77
N TYR A 139 18.13 0.84 8.99
CA TYR A 139 18.29 1.95 8.01
C TYR A 139 17.88 1.47 6.62
N ASN A 140 17.29 2.41 5.90
CA ASN A 140 17.23 2.18 4.44
C ASN A 140 18.58 2.42 3.77
N ILE A 141 19.03 1.42 3.05
CA ILE A 141 20.40 1.55 2.50
C ILE A 141 20.34 1.34 0.99
N GLY A 142 21.10 2.12 0.28
CA GLY A 142 21.15 1.96 -1.19
C GLY A 142 22.55 2.31 -1.71
N TRP A 143 22.70 2.04 -3.04
CA TRP A 143 24.01 2.26 -3.70
C TRP A 143 23.86 3.30 -4.81
N ASP A 144 24.69 4.30 -4.70
CA ASP A 144 24.84 5.28 -5.82
C ASP A 144 26.06 4.95 -6.68
N SER A 145 25.79 4.48 -7.86
CA SER A 145 26.90 3.96 -8.70
C SER A 145 27.73 5.10 -9.30
N GLU A 146 27.02 6.21 -9.52
CA GLU A 146 27.73 7.35 -10.14
C GLU A 146 28.75 7.96 -9.17
N ASN A 147 28.40 7.99 -7.94
CA ASN A 147 29.32 8.64 -6.98
C ASN A 147 30.05 7.59 -6.13
N LYS A 148 29.82 6.29 -6.48
CA LYS A 148 30.42 5.19 -5.68
C LYS A 148 30.24 5.44 -4.17
N ALA A 149 28.91 5.45 -3.82
CA ALA A 149 28.63 5.76 -2.38
C ALA A 149 27.49 4.88 -1.89
N VAL A 150 27.80 4.42 -0.66
CA VAL A 150 26.68 3.79 0.07
C VAL A 150 25.82 4.89 0.70
N VAL A 151 24.49 4.87 0.35
CA VAL A 151 23.56 5.88 0.87
C VAL A 151 22.67 5.25 1.95
N MET A 152 22.78 5.89 3.14
CA MET A 152 21.99 5.35 4.27
C MET A 152 21.09 6.44 4.83
N ILE A 153 19.84 5.96 5.04
CA ILE A 153 18.90 6.93 5.65
C ILE A 153 18.31 6.29 6.90
N ASP A 154 18.57 7.03 8.03
CA ASP A 154 17.81 6.65 9.24
C ASP A 154 16.34 7.10 9.13
N THR A 155 15.48 6.14 8.77
CA THR A 155 14.09 6.50 8.41
C THR A 155 13.33 6.99 9.65
N ASP A 156 13.65 6.39 10.77
CA ASP A 156 12.96 6.85 12.00
C ASP A 156 13.33 8.30 12.32
N LYS A 157 14.67 8.56 12.26
CA LYS A 157 15.11 9.95 12.54
C LYS A 157 14.48 10.94 11.55
N LEU A 158 14.53 10.59 10.28
CA LEU A 158 13.92 11.52 9.31
C LEU A 158 12.43 11.72 9.59
N ALA A 159 11.66 10.69 9.86
CA ALA A 159 10.21 10.81 10.14
C ALA A 159 9.97 11.62 11.42
N LYS A 160 10.85 11.51 12.41
CA LYS A 160 10.66 12.22 13.70
C LYS A 160 10.71 13.74 13.48
N LYS A 161 11.46 14.19 12.47
CA LYS A 161 11.49 15.63 12.17
C LYS A 161 10.08 16.20 11.98
N TYR A 162 9.16 15.32 11.62
CA TYR A 162 7.84 15.87 11.26
C TYR A 162 6.80 15.40 12.28
N GLU A 163 7.25 14.89 13.33
CA GLU A 163 6.33 14.41 14.38
C GLU A 163 5.53 15.60 14.94
N GLY A 164 4.24 15.30 15.11
CA GLY A 164 3.38 16.32 15.76
C GLY A 164 2.78 17.28 14.73
N GLN A 165 3.13 17.11 13.51
CA GLN A 165 2.61 18.09 12.52
C GLN A 165 1.38 17.53 11.83
N PHE A 166 1.02 16.24 12.23
CA PHE A 166 -0.11 15.62 11.51
C PHE A 166 -1.16 15.16 12.52
N THR A 167 -1.47 16.00 13.45
CA THR A 167 -2.39 15.57 14.53
C THR A 167 -3.77 15.23 13.96
N TYR A 168 -4.32 16.03 13.06
CA TYR A 168 -5.67 15.76 12.52
C TYR A 168 -5.67 14.51 11.65
N ILE A 169 -4.64 14.41 10.92
CA ILE A 169 -4.53 13.16 10.12
C ILE A 169 -4.42 11.96 11.06
N GLN A 170 -3.66 12.14 12.13
CA GLN A 170 -3.58 11.02 13.09
C GLN A 170 -4.96 10.69 13.67
N LYS A 171 -5.72 11.63 14.01
CA LYS A 171 -7.09 11.38 14.53
C LYS A 171 -7.94 10.63 13.49
N MET A 172 -7.72 11.00 12.23
CA MET A 172 -8.47 10.26 11.18
C MET A 172 -8.03 8.80 11.14
N LEU A 173 -6.71 8.61 11.25
CA LEU A 173 -6.21 7.22 11.23
C LEU A 173 -6.75 6.43 12.41
N ASN A 174 -6.97 7.13 13.53
CA ASN A 174 -7.40 6.41 14.74
C ASN A 174 -8.92 6.26 14.78
N MET A 175 -9.49 6.72 13.72
CA MET A 175 -10.95 6.49 13.70
C MET A 175 -11.26 5.00 13.47
N HIS A 176 -11.94 4.31 14.47
CA HIS A 176 -12.30 2.88 14.52
C HIS A 176 -11.04 2.00 14.69
N PRO A 177 -10.26 2.20 15.70
CA PRO A 177 -9.02 1.43 15.93
C PRO A 177 -9.30 -0.09 16.00
N GLU A 178 -10.54 -0.39 16.34
CA GLU A 178 -10.90 -1.82 16.43
C GLU A 178 -10.75 -2.52 15.07
N LEU A 179 -10.74 -1.77 13.97
CA LEU A 179 -10.62 -2.40 12.63
C LEU A 179 -9.15 -2.63 12.26
N ASN A 180 -8.25 -2.01 12.96
CA ASN A 180 -6.82 -2.09 12.56
C ASN A 180 -6.24 -3.47 12.86
N GLY A 181 -5.86 -4.10 11.67
CA GLY A 181 -5.09 -5.37 11.81
C GLY A 181 -6.03 -6.57 12.08
N ASN A 182 -7.34 -6.24 12.28
CA ASN A 182 -8.26 -7.36 12.57
C ASN A 182 -9.06 -7.75 11.32
N LEU A 183 -9.58 -9.01 11.45
CA LEU A 183 -10.60 -9.39 10.44
C LEU A 183 -11.83 -8.47 10.55
N VAL A 184 -12.23 -8.02 9.30
CA VAL A 184 -13.38 -7.10 9.27
C VAL A 184 -14.51 -7.69 8.40
N ASN A 185 -15.70 -7.77 9.08
CA ASN A 185 -16.90 -8.13 8.29
C ASN A 185 -17.63 -6.86 7.78
N PHE A 186 -18.11 -7.05 6.51
CA PHE A 186 -18.78 -5.84 6.00
C PHE A 186 -20.03 -6.24 5.22
N ASP A 187 -20.99 -5.33 5.34
CA ASP A 187 -22.18 -5.37 4.47
C ASP A 187 -22.36 -4.01 3.76
N ALA A 188 -22.59 -4.22 2.43
CA ALA A 188 -22.67 -2.96 1.67
C ALA A 188 -23.89 -3.00 0.74
N THR A 189 -24.59 -1.84 0.69
CA THR A 189 -25.68 -1.69 -0.29
C THR A 189 -25.49 -0.38 -1.08
N GLY A 190 -25.73 -0.54 -2.37
CA GLY A 190 -25.58 0.71 -3.15
C GLY A 190 -25.97 0.49 -4.61
N ALA A 191 -25.84 1.61 -5.32
CA ALA A 191 -26.14 1.53 -6.77
C ALA A 191 -24.99 2.17 -7.57
N VAL A 192 -24.65 1.44 -8.62
CA VAL A 192 -23.62 1.98 -9.53
C VAL A 192 -24.23 2.24 -10.91
N LEU A 193 -23.92 3.42 -11.37
CA LEU A 193 -24.28 3.71 -12.77
C LEU A 193 -23.09 3.50 -13.71
N LEU A 194 -23.45 2.73 -14.75
CA LEU A 194 -22.40 2.53 -15.77
C LEU A 194 -22.80 3.23 -17.08
N ALA A 195 -21.93 4.20 -17.35
CA ALA A 195 -22.20 4.89 -18.64
C ALA A 195 -21.16 4.50 -19.69
N ILE A 196 -21.72 3.95 -20.85
CA ILE A 196 -20.82 3.55 -21.95
C ILE A 196 -20.98 4.53 -23.13
N PRO A 197 -19.83 5.14 -23.47
CA PRO A 197 -19.95 6.14 -24.56
C PRO A 197 -20.24 5.47 -25.90
N ALA A 198 -20.89 6.23 -26.80
CA ALA A 198 -21.23 5.72 -28.15
C ALA A 198 -19.95 5.53 -28.99
N TYR A 199 -19.88 4.30 -29.63
CA TYR A 199 -18.78 4.12 -30.61
C TYR A 199 -19.36 4.07 -32.03
N GLU A 200 -18.76 5.09 -32.72
CA GLU A 200 -19.08 5.32 -34.15
C GLU A 200 -20.51 5.85 -34.30
N ASP A 201 -21.61 4.82 -34.88
CA ASP A 201 -22.99 5.13 -35.29
C ASP A 201 -23.97 4.61 -34.24
N GLU A 202 -23.44 4.33 -32.96
CA GLU A 202 -24.35 3.81 -31.92
C GLU A 202 -24.56 4.88 -30.84
N LYS A 203 -25.77 4.81 -30.25
CA LYS A 203 -26.09 5.78 -29.17
C LYS A 203 -25.40 5.35 -27.86
N ALA A 204 -24.86 6.32 -27.13
CA ALA A 204 -24.35 6.07 -25.77
C ALA A 204 -25.38 5.29 -24.94
N SER A 205 -24.81 4.30 -24.15
CA SER A 205 -25.74 3.52 -23.30
C SER A 205 -25.31 3.60 -21.83
N PHE A 206 -26.35 3.37 -20.95
CA PHE A 206 -25.99 3.29 -19.52
C PHE A 206 -26.75 2.14 -18.87
N SER A 207 -26.09 1.72 -17.66
CA SER A 207 -26.76 0.67 -16.86
C SER A 207 -26.59 1.00 -15.37
N GLU A 208 -27.79 0.80 -14.68
CA GLU A 208 -27.69 0.94 -13.21
C GLU A 208 -27.69 -0.46 -12.56
N ILE A 209 -26.75 -0.44 -11.62
CA ILE A 209 -26.61 -1.76 -10.96
C ILE A 209 -26.75 -1.55 -9.45
N ASP A 210 -27.87 -2.27 -8.90
CA ASP A 210 -27.93 -2.27 -7.42
C ASP A 210 -27.01 -3.37 -6.85
N MET A 211 -26.36 -2.89 -5.82
CA MET A 211 -25.36 -3.86 -5.32
C MET A 211 -25.63 -4.11 -3.84
N ASP A 212 -25.70 -5.40 -3.48
CA ASP A 212 -25.59 -5.85 -2.08
C ASP A 212 -24.34 -6.72 -1.91
N ILE A 213 -23.52 -6.19 -1.05
CA ILE A 213 -22.23 -6.91 -0.89
C ILE A 213 -22.05 -7.25 0.58
N SER A 214 -21.76 -8.50 0.78
CA SER A 214 -21.31 -8.87 2.14
C SER A 214 -20.02 -9.69 2.07
N GLY A 215 -19.24 -9.45 3.09
CA GLY A 215 -17.97 -10.21 3.02
C GLY A 215 -17.08 -9.91 4.22
N SER A 216 -15.93 -10.55 4.11
CA SER A 216 -14.90 -10.33 5.14
C SER A 216 -13.55 -9.99 4.52
N TYR A 217 -12.84 -9.17 5.35
CA TYR A 217 -11.49 -8.82 4.85
C TYR A 217 -10.52 -8.83 6.03
N GLU A 218 -9.34 -9.46 5.76
CA GLU A 218 -8.25 -9.46 6.75
C GLU A 218 -6.96 -8.95 6.08
N PRO A 219 -6.43 -7.89 6.78
CA PRO A 219 -5.19 -7.31 6.19
C PRO A 219 -4.09 -8.37 6.04
N ASN A 220 -3.47 -8.46 4.76
CA ASN A 220 -2.30 -9.31 4.45
C ASN A 220 -2.73 -10.75 4.16
N VAL A 221 -3.98 -11.04 4.44
CA VAL A 221 -4.44 -12.41 4.09
C VAL A 221 -5.29 -12.33 2.82
N GLY A 222 -6.32 -11.53 2.74
CA GLY A 222 -7.07 -11.50 1.47
C GLY A 222 -8.56 -11.19 1.73
N ILE A 223 -9.45 -11.20 0.72
CA ILE A 223 -10.86 -10.77 0.84
C ILE A 223 -11.74 -11.92 0.34
N TYR A 224 -12.90 -12.00 1.07
CA TYR A 224 -14.01 -12.85 0.62
C TYR A 224 -15.30 -12.03 0.55
N ALA A 225 -15.78 -12.08 -0.70
CA ALA A 225 -17.01 -11.27 -0.83
C ALA A 225 -18.05 -12.03 -1.65
N TYR A 226 -19.28 -11.75 -1.19
CA TYR A 226 -20.43 -12.31 -1.93
C TYR A 226 -21.29 -11.15 -2.46
N THR A 227 -21.47 -11.22 -3.87
CA THR A 227 -22.27 -10.11 -4.44
C THR A 227 -23.60 -10.67 -4.98
N MET A 228 -24.73 -9.96 -4.56
CA MET A 228 -26.01 -10.29 -5.22
C MET A 228 -26.53 -9.06 -5.98
N ALA A 229 -26.76 -9.17 -7.46
CA ALA A 229 -27.32 -8.00 -8.17
C ALA A 229 -28.71 -8.35 -8.72
N TYR A 230 -29.94 -7.49 -8.48
CA TYR A 230 -30.90 -6.71 -9.30
C TYR A 230 -32.18 -6.50 -8.51
N ASP A 231 -32.67 -5.09 -8.49
CA ASP A 231 -34.10 -4.77 -8.29
C ASP A 231 -34.56 -3.80 -9.37
N ASP A 232 -35.56 -4.20 -10.31
CA ASP A 232 -36.27 -3.67 -11.50
C ASP A 232 -37.23 -2.54 -11.10
N ASP A 233 -37.23 -1.82 -9.85
CA ASP A 233 -38.47 -1.03 -9.64
C ASP A 233 -38.11 0.43 -9.35
N TYR A 234 -36.94 1.02 -9.80
CA TYR A 234 -36.77 2.42 -9.33
C TYR A 234 -36.38 3.32 -10.52
N TYR A 235 -36.78 3.03 -11.91
CA TYR A 235 -36.08 3.89 -12.90
C TYR A 235 -37.10 4.39 -13.93
N ALA A 236 -38.32 4.37 -13.73
CA ALA A 236 -39.27 5.06 -14.62
C ALA A 236 -39.27 6.57 -14.34
N GLU A 237 -38.46 7.16 -13.45
CA GLU A 237 -38.46 8.60 -13.10
C GLU A 237 -37.16 9.26 -13.56
N LEU A 238 -36.01 8.51 -13.81
CA LEU A 238 -34.71 9.04 -14.29
C LEU A 238 -34.70 9.11 -15.83
N MET A 239 -35.50 8.31 -16.54
CA MET A 239 -35.65 8.36 -18.03
C MET A 239 -36.50 9.55 -18.45
N GLY A 240 -37.26 10.08 -17.40
CA GLY A 240 -38.00 11.33 -17.70
C GLY A 240 -37.08 12.55 -17.77
N TYR A 241 -35.66 12.32 -17.31
CA TYR A 241 -34.74 13.48 -17.23
C TYR A 241 -33.56 13.32 -18.21
N LEU A 242 -33.25 12.04 -18.86
CA LEU A 242 -32.07 11.84 -19.74
C LEU A 242 -32.54 11.70 -21.19
N ALA A 243 -32.75 12.83 -21.89
CA ALA A 243 -32.77 13.35 -23.28
C ALA A 243 -32.60 12.23 -24.30
N ASP A 244 -33.23 12.22 -25.50
CA ASP A 244 -33.36 11.66 -26.86
C ASP A 244 -32.04 11.07 -27.35
N ASP A 245 -30.75 11.07 -26.42
CA ASP A 245 -29.48 10.64 -27.03
C ASP A 245 -28.94 9.39 -26.32
N TYR A 246 -29.74 8.73 -25.36
CA TYR A 246 -29.20 7.52 -24.69
C TYR A 246 -30.15 6.34 -24.92
N GLN A 247 -29.44 5.15 -25.28
CA GLN A 247 -30.28 3.94 -25.40
C GLN A 247 -29.98 3.00 -24.22
N GLN A 248 -31.15 2.50 -23.56
CA GLN A 248 -31.00 1.51 -22.49
C GLN A 248 -30.61 0.13 -23.06
N ASP A 249 -29.38 -0.40 -22.68
CA ASP A 249 -29.06 -1.81 -23.07
C ASP A 249 -29.43 -2.75 -21.93
N GLU A 250 -30.36 -3.76 -22.15
CA GLU A 250 -30.60 -4.88 -21.21
C GLU A 250 -29.33 -5.71 -20.98
N VAL A 251 -28.33 -5.22 -20.28
CA VAL A 251 -26.99 -5.84 -20.23
C VAL A 251 -27.08 -7.14 -19.41
N LEU A 252 -28.41 -7.71 -19.17
CA LEU A 252 -28.29 -9.11 -18.68
C LEU A 252 -29.69 -9.68 -18.45
N GLY A 253 -30.46 -10.03 -19.45
CA GLY A 253 -31.59 -10.99 -19.53
C GLY A 253 -31.93 -11.61 -18.19
N SER A 254 -32.72 -11.00 -17.26
CA SER A 254 -33.73 -11.44 -16.28
C SER A 254 -33.17 -12.55 -15.38
N ASP A 255 -32.59 -12.18 -13.97
CA ASP A 255 -32.71 -12.75 -12.61
C ASP A 255 -31.36 -12.59 -11.89
N GLU A 256 -31.18 -11.61 -11.00
CA GLU A 256 -30.20 -11.50 -9.91
C GLU A 256 -28.88 -12.20 -10.25
N LEU A 257 -27.71 -11.45 -10.50
CA LEU A 257 -26.35 -12.00 -10.61
C LEU A 257 -25.72 -12.21 -9.23
N GLU A 258 -25.45 -13.52 -9.04
CA GLU A 258 -24.74 -13.86 -7.79
C GLU A 258 -23.30 -14.31 -8.09
N VAL A 259 -22.42 -13.49 -7.37
CA VAL A 259 -21.01 -13.87 -7.59
C VAL A 259 -20.32 -13.92 -6.21
N ALA A 260 -19.64 -15.06 -6.07
CA ALA A 260 -18.73 -15.13 -4.90
C ALA A 260 -17.27 -15.05 -5.34
N ILE A 261 -16.55 -14.21 -4.55
CA ILE A 261 -15.12 -14.05 -4.89
C ILE A 261 -14.32 -14.27 -3.60
N SER A 262 -13.31 -15.07 -3.78
CA SER A 262 -12.36 -15.25 -2.66
C SER A 262 -10.92 -15.08 -3.17
N TYR A 263 -10.19 -14.23 -2.48
CA TYR A 263 -8.81 -13.96 -2.93
C TYR A 263 -7.85 -14.13 -1.74
N SER A 264 -6.62 -14.82 -2.17
CA SER A 264 -5.58 -15.00 -1.13
C SER A 264 -4.31 -14.26 -1.57
N LYS A 265 -3.95 -13.36 -0.77
CA LYS A 265 -2.70 -12.64 -1.05
C LYS A 265 -1.48 -13.57 -0.93
N GLU A 266 -1.54 -14.41 -0.03
CA GLU A 266 -0.40 -15.32 0.21
C GLU A 266 -0.10 -16.19 -1.01
N THR A 267 -1.21 -16.59 -1.52
CA THR A 267 -0.94 -17.51 -2.65
C THR A 267 -1.06 -16.76 -3.98
N GLY A 268 -1.67 -15.59 -4.00
CA GLY A 268 -1.92 -14.86 -5.26
C GLY A 268 -3.04 -15.48 -6.09
N LEU A 269 -3.88 -16.25 -5.44
CA LEU A 269 -4.92 -16.95 -6.23
C LEU A 269 -6.28 -16.30 -5.96
N LEU A 270 -7.09 -16.23 -7.08
CA LEU A 270 -8.49 -15.77 -7.03
C LEU A 270 -9.46 -16.91 -7.37
N TYR A 271 -10.50 -16.96 -6.47
CA TYR A 271 -11.55 -17.97 -6.73
C TYR A 271 -12.89 -17.26 -6.99
N ILE A 272 -13.53 -17.75 -8.07
CA ILE A 272 -14.83 -17.11 -8.37
C ILE A 272 -15.88 -18.22 -8.53
N SER A 273 -17.06 -17.92 -7.97
CA SER A 273 -18.17 -18.87 -8.12
C SER A 273 -19.46 -18.11 -8.45
N SER A 274 -20.06 -18.74 -9.45
CA SER A 274 -21.35 -18.12 -9.82
C SER A 274 -22.26 -19.17 -10.45
N PRO A 275 -23.53 -19.12 -10.01
CA PRO A 275 -24.45 -20.06 -10.65
C PRO A 275 -24.51 -19.88 -12.17
N GLU A 276 -24.38 -18.69 -12.60
CA GLU A 276 -24.43 -18.43 -14.07
C GLU A 276 -23.20 -19.02 -14.76
N LEU A 277 -22.15 -18.95 -14.10
CA LEU A 277 -20.94 -19.57 -14.70
C LEU A 277 -21.05 -21.09 -14.72
N ASN A 278 -21.71 -21.60 -13.71
CA ASN A 278 -21.90 -23.06 -13.73
C ASN A 278 -22.70 -23.52 -14.96
N GLU A 279 -23.71 -22.84 -15.23
CA GLU A 279 -24.54 -23.23 -16.41
C GLU A 279 -23.74 -23.14 -17.71
N GLN A 280 -22.88 -22.15 -17.73
CA GLN A 280 -22.07 -22.00 -18.97
C GLN A 280 -21.06 -23.15 -19.10
N MET A 281 -20.74 -23.69 -18.06
CA MET A 281 -19.75 -24.79 -18.12
C MET A 281 -20.47 -26.14 -18.21
N GLY A 282 -21.85 -26.10 -18.29
CA GLY A 282 -22.59 -27.37 -18.37
C GLY A 282 -22.69 -28.07 -17.01
N VAL A 283 -22.37 -27.38 -15.96
CA VAL A 283 -22.52 -27.90 -14.59
C VAL A 283 -23.86 -27.42 -14.01
N ASP A 284 -24.48 -28.39 -13.21
CA ASP A 284 -25.73 -27.97 -12.53
C ASP A 284 -25.56 -26.60 -11.85
N ARG A 285 -26.62 -25.66 -11.98
CA ARG A 285 -26.57 -24.25 -11.53
C ARG A 285 -26.21 -24.15 -10.05
N ASP A 286 -26.60 -25.09 -9.22
CA ASP A 286 -26.46 -24.90 -7.76
C ASP A 286 -25.26 -25.71 -7.24
N THR A 287 -24.54 -26.19 -8.23
CA THR A 287 -23.35 -26.94 -7.77
C THR A 287 -22.29 -25.97 -7.22
N ASN A 288 -21.68 -26.41 -6.07
CA ASN A 288 -20.65 -25.58 -5.40
C ASN A 288 -19.30 -25.70 -6.13
N VAL A 289 -19.24 -25.00 -7.21
CA VAL A 289 -18.00 -25.08 -8.03
C VAL A 289 -17.33 -23.71 -8.01
N TRP A 290 -16.00 -23.74 -7.74
CA TRP A 290 -15.19 -22.50 -7.79
C TRP A 290 -14.14 -22.60 -8.91
N ILE A 291 -14.00 -21.42 -9.52
CA ILE A 291 -12.95 -21.38 -10.58
C ILE A 291 -11.71 -20.69 -9.98
N GLU A 292 -10.65 -21.38 -10.10
CA GLU A 292 -9.38 -20.82 -9.58
C GLU A 292 -8.64 -20.03 -10.67
N LEU A 293 -8.23 -18.78 -10.24
CA LEU A 293 -7.59 -17.90 -11.25
C LEU A 293 -6.32 -17.31 -10.63
N ASP A 294 -5.17 -17.45 -11.38
CA ASP A 294 -4.02 -16.56 -11.07
C ASP A 294 -4.01 -15.32 -11.99
N LYS A 295 -2.97 -14.50 -11.76
CA LYS A 295 -2.93 -13.23 -12.52
C LYS A 295 -3.09 -13.47 -14.03
N GLN A 296 -2.28 -14.33 -14.53
CA GLN A 296 -2.32 -14.55 -15.99
C GLN A 296 -3.68 -15.15 -16.42
N SER A 297 -4.20 -16.10 -15.64
CA SER A 297 -5.48 -16.73 -16.04
C SER A 297 -6.61 -15.69 -15.99
N SER A 298 -6.58 -14.73 -15.05
CA SER A 298 -7.58 -13.66 -15.03
C SER A 298 -7.51 -12.79 -16.29
N ILE A 299 -6.33 -12.56 -16.75
CA ILE A 299 -6.18 -11.75 -17.98
C ILE A 299 -6.72 -12.57 -19.17
N ASP A 300 -6.36 -13.75 -19.11
CA ASP A 300 -6.78 -14.57 -20.27
C ASP A 300 -8.31 -14.72 -20.28
N LEU A 301 -8.88 -14.84 -19.10
CA LEU A 301 -10.33 -15.15 -19.05
C LEU A 301 -11.14 -13.85 -19.13
N LEU A 302 -10.67 -12.80 -18.41
CA LEU A 302 -11.54 -11.62 -18.27
C LEU A 302 -11.00 -10.44 -19.06
N GLY A 303 -9.70 -10.72 -19.66
CA GLY A 303 -9.14 -9.61 -20.49
C GLY A 303 -8.53 -8.51 -19.60
N TYR A 304 -8.60 -8.78 -18.34
CA TYR A 304 -7.96 -7.79 -17.44
C TYR A 304 -7.36 -8.53 -16.25
N ASP A 305 -6.36 -7.73 -15.63
CA ASP A 305 -5.62 -8.28 -14.47
C ASP A 305 -6.41 -8.01 -13.17
N LEU A 306 -7.41 -8.80 -12.91
CA LEU A 306 -8.29 -8.61 -11.75
C LEU A 306 -7.51 -8.84 -10.44
N VAL A 307 -6.56 -9.74 -10.45
CA VAL A 307 -5.74 -10.03 -9.24
C VAL A 307 -4.96 -8.78 -8.84
N SER A 308 -4.43 -8.13 -9.82
CA SER A 308 -3.66 -6.91 -9.47
C SER A 308 -4.62 -5.81 -8.96
N ILE A 309 -5.73 -5.76 -9.59
CA ILE A 309 -6.72 -4.77 -9.11
C ILE A 309 -7.09 -5.06 -7.65
N LEU A 310 -7.37 -6.40 -7.31
CA LEU A 310 -7.71 -6.76 -5.92
C LEU A 310 -6.52 -6.54 -4.98
N GLU A 311 -5.34 -6.81 -5.56
CA GLU A 311 -4.14 -6.54 -4.73
C GLU A 311 -3.98 -5.04 -4.48
N GLY A 312 -4.24 -4.31 -5.47
CA GLY A 312 -4.12 -2.84 -5.33
C GLY A 312 -5.23 -2.29 -4.42
N THR A 313 -6.41 -2.89 -4.42
CA THR A 313 -7.58 -2.36 -3.70
C THR A 313 -7.49 -2.72 -2.21
N PHE A 314 -6.84 -3.88 -1.82
CA PHE A 314 -6.95 -4.37 -0.43
C PHE A 314 -5.53 -4.57 0.13
N ASN A 315 -4.48 -4.07 -0.56
CA ASN A 315 -3.10 -4.24 -0.06
C ASN A 315 -2.85 -3.25 1.10
N ASN A 316 -3.18 -3.69 2.37
CA ASN A 316 -2.69 -2.80 3.46
C ASN A 316 -1.33 -3.31 3.98
N GLU A 317 -0.24 -3.25 3.09
CA GLU A 317 1.05 -3.72 3.67
C GLU A 317 1.43 -2.84 4.87
N ASN A 318 0.49 -1.80 5.15
CA ASN A 318 1.01 -0.88 6.17
C ASN A 318 0.19 -1.03 7.47
N THR A 319 0.54 -1.83 8.36
CA THR A 319 -0.07 -2.03 9.70
C THR A 319 0.22 -0.81 10.59
N ALA A 320 0.65 0.23 9.89
CA ALA A 320 1.04 1.36 10.75
C ALA A 320 -0.19 1.91 11.48
N THR A 321 -0.03 2.17 12.73
CA THR A 321 -1.16 2.69 13.54
C THR A 321 -0.93 4.17 13.89
N THR A 322 0.31 4.60 13.52
CA THR A 322 0.56 6.06 13.67
C THR A 322 1.10 6.65 12.36
N VAL A 323 0.93 7.99 12.20
CA VAL A 323 1.46 8.66 11.00
C VAL A 323 2.99 8.47 10.98
N HIS A 324 3.61 8.51 12.12
CA HIS A 324 5.07 8.27 12.17
C HIS A 324 5.44 6.91 11.60
N GLU A 325 4.77 5.93 12.07
CA GLU A 325 5.07 4.57 11.56
C GLU A 325 4.86 4.49 10.04
N TYR A 326 3.79 5.23 9.72
CA TYR A 326 3.55 5.22 8.26
C TYR A 326 4.71 5.84 7.51
N LEU A 327 5.21 6.93 7.91
CA LEU A 327 6.33 7.59 7.21
C LEU A 327 7.58 6.70 7.24
N VAL A 328 7.78 6.03 8.39
CA VAL A 328 8.98 5.19 8.49
C VAL A 328 8.87 4.03 7.50
N ASN A 329 7.71 3.37 7.50
CA ASN A 329 7.53 2.22 6.59
C ASN A 329 7.66 2.64 5.12
N ASN A 330 7.13 3.85 4.88
CA ASN A 330 7.22 4.31 3.48
C ASN A 330 8.68 4.60 3.09
N LEU A 331 9.38 5.14 3.91
CA LEU A 331 10.78 5.49 3.59
C LEU A 331 11.64 4.22 3.53
N ALA A 332 11.28 3.19 4.32
CA ALA A 332 12.13 1.98 4.42
C ALA A 332 12.06 1.19 3.10
N ASN A 333 11.03 1.48 2.30
CA ASN A 333 10.89 0.65 1.08
C ASN A 333 11.26 1.45 -0.17
N LYS A 334 11.91 2.62 0.11
CA LYS A 334 12.26 3.43 -1.08
C LYS A 334 13.65 3.05 -1.60
N GLU A 335 13.68 3.07 -2.91
CA GLU A 335 15.02 2.79 -3.50
C GLU A 335 15.96 3.99 -3.32
N LEU A 336 17.22 3.61 -2.90
CA LEU A 336 18.23 4.68 -2.77
C LEU A 336 19.34 4.48 -3.81
N ASP A 337 19.32 5.32 -4.78
CA ASP A 337 20.34 5.12 -5.85
C ASP A 337 21.06 6.43 -6.15
N SER A 338 20.85 7.40 -5.25
CA SER A 338 21.52 8.71 -5.49
C SER A 338 21.87 9.34 -4.14
N ILE A 339 23.02 10.09 -4.12
CA ILE A 339 23.45 10.77 -2.87
C ILE A 339 22.48 11.92 -2.57
N ASP A 340 21.52 12.22 -3.47
CA ASP A 340 20.58 13.33 -3.22
C ASP A 340 19.25 12.75 -2.68
N ASP A 341 19.14 11.48 -2.47
CA ASP A 341 17.85 10.84 -2.11
C ASP A 341 17.40 11.31 -0.72
N TYR A 342 18.38 11.49 0.19
CA TYR A 342 17.92 12.00 1.50
C TYR A 342 17.21 13.34 1.36
N VAL A 343 17.90 14.30 0.66
CA VAL A 343 17.30 15.64 0.50
C VAL A 343 15.97 15.51 -0.25
N TYR A 344 15.97 14.72 -1.24
CA TYR A 344 14.72 14.52 -2.01
C TYR A 344 13.57 14.07 -1.10
N TYR A 345 13.80 13.04 -0.29
CA TYR A 345 12.68 12.50 0.52
C TYR A 345 12.35 13.45 1.67
N ASP A 346 13.37 14.08 2.19
CA ASP A 346 13.06 15.12 3.19
C ASP A 346 12.16 16.21 2.61
N ASN A 347 12.47 16.75 1.47
CA ASN A 347 11.60 17.75 0.82
C ASN A 347 10.19 17.22 0.57
N GLN A 348 10.13 15.94 0.21
CA GLN A 348 8.77 15.37 0.02
C GLN A 348 7.98 15.40 1.33
N LEU A 349 8.60 14.95 2.36
CA LEU A 349 7.86 14.95 3.66
C LEU A 349 7.49 16.39 4.06
N ARG A 350 8.41 17.30 3.83
CA ARG A 350 8.08 18.72 4.10
C ARG A 350 6.86 19.16 3.29
N ASP A 351 6.85 18.84 2.06
CA ASP A 351 5.68 19.21 1.24
C ASP A 351 4.40 18.59 1.81
N TYR A 352 4.49 17.31 2.27
CA TYR A 352 3.30 16.72 2.89
C TYR A 352 2.89 17.51 4.14
N ALA A 353 3.85 17.78 4.92
CA ALA A 353 3.53 18.54 6.14
C ALA A 353 2.88 19.89 5.80
N THR A 354 3.36 20.51 4.75
CA THR A 354 2.78 21.81 4.34
C THR A 354 1.35 21.63 3.81
N SER A 355 1.15 20.59 3.12
CA SER A 355 -0.16 20.50 2.41
C SER A 355 -1.17 19.71 3.26
N LEU A 356 -0.66 18.92 4.10
CA LEU A 356 -1.63 18.04 4.81
C LEU A 356 -1.34 18.09 6.31
N GLY A 357 -0.35 18.95 6.72
CA GLY A 357 -0.08 19.08 8.17
C GLY A 357 -1.12 19.97 8.84
N ASP A 358 -0.91 20.09 10.11
CA ASP A 358 -1.91 20.78 10.94
C ASP A 358 -2.13 22.21 10.42
N ASN A 359 -1.06 22.80 9.92
CA ASN A 359 -1.18 24.21 9.50
C ASN A 359 -1.97 24.36 8.20
N ALA A 360 -2.08 23.29 7.56
CA ALA A 360 -2.84 23.37 6.29
C ALA A 360 -4.35 23.43 6.55
N PHE A 361 -4.81 23.14 7.74
CA PHE A 361 -6.26 23.05 7.96
C PHE A 361 -6.77 24.38 8.53
N LYS A 362 -7.82 24.80 7.85
CA LYS A 362 -8.46 26.06 8.31
C LYS A 362 -9.89 25.78 8.76
N TYR A 363 -10.23 26.55 9.89
CA TYR A 363 -11.59 26.31 10.41
C TYR A 363 -12.61 27.14 9.61
N ASN A 364 -13.60 26.45 9.12
CA ASN A 364 -14.72 27.12 8.42
C ASN A 364 -15.87 27.33 9.40
N GLN A 365 -16.12 28.62 9.80
CA GLN A 365 -17.11 28.93 10.87
C GLN A 365 -18.53 28.67 10.37
N GLU A 366 -18.71 28.82 9.13
CA GLU A 366 -20.07 28.63 8.58
C GLU A 366 -20.49 27.15 8.58
N GLU A 367 -19.52 26.35 8.32
CA GLU A 367 -19.88 24.93 8.17
C GLU A 367 -19.47 24.15 9.42
N GLY A 368 -18.86 24.89 10.37
CA GLY A 368 -18.45 24.22 11.62
C GLY A 368 -17.49 23.06 11.39
N CYS A 369 -16.48 23.22 10.40
CA CYS A 369 -15.55 22.10 10.12
C CYS A 369 -14.19 22.67 9.73
N TYR A 370 -13.13 21.75 9.82
CA TYR A 370 -11.77 22.11 9.33
C TYR A 370 -11.56 21.59 7.91
N GLU A 371 -10.83 22.48 7.11
CA GLU A 371 -10.64 22.06 5.70
C GLU A 371 -9.19 22.30 5.28
N ALA A 372 -8.75 21.37 4.43
CA ALA A 372 -7.45 21.54 3.75
C ALA A 372 -7.57 21.15 2.27
N ASP A 373 -6.95 22.06 1.44
CA ASP A 373 -7.03 21.81 -0.01
C ASP A 373 -5.68 22.14 -0.66
N ASN A 374 -5.18 21.20 -1.31
CA ASN A 374 -3.89 21.52 -1.98
C ASN A 374 -4.02 21.37 -3.51
N GLY A 375 -5.29 21.47 -3.99
CA GLY A 375 -5.48 21.40 -5.47
C GLY A 375 -5.70 19.96 -5.95
N GLU A 376 -5.23 19.04 -5.17
CA GLU A 376 -5.39 17.62 -5.56
C GLU A 376 -6.27 16.87 -4.56
N ILE A 377 -6.07 17.25 -3.36
CA ILE A 377 -6.85 16.56 -2.31
C ILE A 377 -7.53 17.66 -1.47
N TYR A 378 -8.79 17.33 -1.29
CA TYR A 378 -9.54 18.21 -0.37
C TYR A 378 -10.05 17.37 0.82
N ILE A 379 -9.66 17.91 2.00
CA ILE A 379 -10.10 17.16 3.20
C ILE A 379 -10.94 18.10 4.06
N GLU A 380 -12.00 17.49 4.50
CA GLU A 380 -12.82 18.24 5.46
C GLU A 380 -13.22 17.31 6.61
N TYR A 381 -13.08 17.92 7.94
CA TYR A 381 -13.55 17.08 9.06
C TYR A 381 -14.20 17.95 10.13
N SER A 382 -14.99 17.26 11.00
CA SER A 382 -15.57 17.97 12.15
C SER A 382 -15.25 17.22 13.45
N LEU A 383 -15.20 18.03 14.48
CA LEU A 383 -14.87 17.44 15.80
C LEU A 383 -16.09 17.49 16.70
N ASP A 384 -16.22 16.47 17.59
CA ASP A 384 -17.32 16.55 18.57
C ASP A 384 -16.91 17.45 19.73
N ASN A 385 -17.81 17.62 20.71
CA ASN A 385 -17.59 18.59 21.81
C ASN A 385 -16.39 18.19 22.68
N PHE A 386 -15.82 16.99 22.43
CA PHE A 386 -14.66 16.53 23.22
C PHE A 386 -13.37 16.59 22.40
N GLY A 387 -13.57 17.14 21.18
CA GLY A 387 -12.34 17.32 20.36
C GLY A 387 -11.98 16.06 19.57
N ASP A 388 -12.84 15.05 19.58
CA ASP A 388 -12.61 13.85 18.75
C ASP A 388 -13.29 13.98 17.38
N MET A 389 -12.53 13.23 16.42
CA MET A 389 -13.08 13.31 15.04
C MET A 389 -14.47 12.66 14.98
N GLU A 390 -15.41 13.54 14.55
CA GLU A 390 -16.79 13.05 14.41
C GLU A 390 -17.06 12.58 12.97
N LYS A 391 -16.50 13.46 12.02
CA LYS A 391 -16.73 13.14 10.59
C LYS A 391 -15.59 13.71 9.74
N TYR A 392 -15.29 12.92 8.60
CA TYR A 392 -14.38 13.58 7.64
C TYR A 392 -14.76 13.20 6.22
N ASN A 393 -14.44 14.16 5.35
CA ASN A 393 -14.63 13.98 3.89
C ASN A 393 -13.32 14.20 3.13
N ILE A 394 -13.14 13.27 2.21
CA ILE A 394 -11.93 13.49 1.38
C ILE A 394 -12.37 13.51 -0.10
N LEU A 395 -11.91 14.60 -0.69
CA LEU A 395 -12.13 14.67 -2.15
C LEU A 395 -10.80 14.65 -2.91
N TYR A 396 -10.84 13.75 -3.88
CA TYR A 396 -9.61 13.67 -4.70
C TYR A 396 -9.93 14.12 -6.14
N SER A 397 -9.42 15.24 -6.65
CA SER A 397 -9.75 15.98 -7.89
C SER A 397 -9.33 15.21 -9.15
N GLY A 398 -8.52 13.96 -9.06
CA GLY A 398 -8.14 13.13 -10.22
C GLY A 398 -9.17 12.03 -10.50
N TYR A 399 -10.21 11.67 -9.56
CA TYR A 399 -11.29 10.67 -9.64
C TYR A 399 -12.45 11.11 -8.74
N THR A 400 -13.21 12.20 -9.12
CA THR A 400 -14.23 12.77 -8.21
C THR A 400 -14.75 11.70 -7.24
N VAL A 401 -13.86 11.10 -6.30
CA VAL A 401 -14.35 10.11 -5.31
C VAL A 401 -14.55 10.86 -3.98
N LEU A 402 -15.87 10.73 -3.48
CA LEU A 402 -16.22 11.26 -2.14
C LEU A 402 -16.34 10.11 -1.13
N ALA A 403 -15.45 10.25 -0.18
CA ALA A 403 -15.63 9.24 0.90
C ALA A 403 -16.02 9.95 2.21
N TYR A 404 -17.12 9.36 2.74
CA TYR A 404 -17.65 9.92 4.00
C TYR A 404 -17.60 8.85 5.10
N LEU A 405 -16.92 9.30 6.24
CA LEU A 405 -16.87 8.35 7.37
C LEU A 405 -17.27 9.08 8.65
N SER A 406 -18.21 8.45 9.41
CA SER A 406 -18.67 9.08 10.67
C SER A 406 -18.33 8.17 11.85
N SER A 407 -18.01 8.85 13.02
CA SER A 407 -17.59 8.15 14.26
C SER A 407 -18.81 7.61 15.00
N THR A 408 -20.01 8.04 14.61
CA THR A 408 -21.23 7.68 15.37
C THR A 408 -22.04 6.61 14.62
N THR A 409 -21.50 6.30 13.37
CA THR A 409 -22.19 5.20 12.67
C THR A 409 -21.14 4.29 12.00
N ASP A 410 -21.24 2.88 12.12
CA ASP A 410 -20.36 1.93 11.39
C ASP A 410 -20.57 2.03 9.88
N TYR A 411 -20.77 3.36 9.33
CA TYR A 411 -21.19 3.39 7.91
C TYR A 411 -20.17 4.22 7.12
N LEU A 412 -19.66 3.68 6.02
CA LEU A 412 -18.83 4.35 5.01
C LEU A 412 -19.65 4.61 3.75
N TYR A 413 -19.75 5.93 3.45
CA TYR A 413 -20.40 6.29 2.17
C TYR A 413 -19.34 6.64 1.12
N VAL A 414 -19.46 6.01 0.00
CA VAL A 414 -18.48 6.32 -1.07
C VAL A 414 -19.26 6.71 -2.33
N ALA A 415 -18.92 7.84 -2.80
CA ALA A 415 -19.49 8.23 -4.10
C ALA A 415 -18.41 8.78 -5.02
N GLY A 416 -18.52 8.28 -6.21
CA GLY A 416 -17.44 8.81 -7.06
C GLY A 416 -17.67 8.44 -8.53
N GLU A 417 -16.98 9.19 -9.34
CA GLU A 417 -16.99 8.89 -10.78
C GLU A 417 -15.58 8.47 -11.24
N VAL A 418 -15.67 7.27 -11.74
CA VAL A 418 -14.37 6.85 -12.30
C VAL A 418 -14.51 6.61 -13.80
N ASP A 419 -13.58 7.22 -14.52
CA ASP A 419 -13.54 6.90 -15.97
C ASP A 419 -12.49 5.81 -16.24
N LEU A 420 -13.09 4.66 -16.52
CA LEU A 420 -12.12 3.60 -16.87
C LEU A 420 -12.28 3.19 -18.34
N PHE A 421 -11.32 3.66 -19.15
CA PHE A 421 -11.27 3.20 -20.55
C PHE A 421 -12.52 3.65 -21.31
N GLY A 422 -13.06 4.94 -20.95
CA GLY A 422 -14.20 5.50 -21.74
C GLY A 422 -15.56 5.16 -21.13
N ILE A 423 -15.52 4.28 -19.97
CA ILE A 423 -16.75 3.94 -19.23
C ILE A 423 -16.74 4.72 -17.90
N THR A 424 -17.82 5.51 -17.82
CA THR A 424 -17.94 6.26 -16.56
C THR A 424 -18.81 5.50 -15.54
N MET A 425 -18.13 5.31 -14.35
CA MET A 425 -18.90 4.67 -13.27
C MET A 425 -19.14 5.69 -12.16
N SER A 426 -20.46 5.72 -11.88
CA SER A 426 -20.79 6.60 -10.73
C SER A 426 -21.77 5.90 -9.80
N GLY A 427 -21.46 6.06 -8.56
CA GLY A 427 -22.42 5.39 -7.66
C GLY A 427 -22.11 5.73 -6.20
N ASP A 428 -23.16 5.42 -5.42
CA ASP A 428 -22.95 5.57 -3.95
C ASP A 428 -23.15 4.22 -3.25
N MET A 429 -22.34 4.01 -2.27
CA MET A 429 -22.41 2.73 -1.54
C MET A 429 -22.41 3.02 -0.03
N PHE A 430 -23.35 2.18 0.55
CA PHE A 430 -23.34 2.20 2.04
C PHE A 430 -22.68 0.92 2.59
N ILE A 431 -21.66 1.21 3.51
CA ILE A 431 -20.90 0.02 3.95
C ILE A 431 -20.93 -0.03 5.48
N ASN A 432 -21.38 -1.21 5.99
CA ASN A 432 -21.27 -1.49 7.45
C ASN A 432 -20.07 -2.39 7.77
N LEU A 433 -19.27 -1.83 8.74
CA LEU A 433 -18.06 -2.62 9.07
C LEU A 433 -18.11 -3.08 10.52
N GLN A 434 -17.59 -4.39 10.67
CA GLN A 434 -17.53 -4.93 12.04
C GLN A 434 -16.25 -5.74 12.21
N ALA A 435 -15.51 -5.30 13.30
CA ALA A 435 -14.26 -6.05 13.55
C ALA A 435 -14.57 -7.42 14.16
N ASP A 436 -13.73 -8.44 13.84
CA ASP A 436 -13.89 -9.82 14.35
C ASP A 436 -12.49 -10.37 14.69
N PRO A 437 -12.02 -10.02 15.82
CA PRO A 437 -10.63 -10.37 16.17
C PRO A 437 -10.50 -11.85 16.54
N GLU A 438 -11.55 -12.57 16.71
CA GLU A 438 -11.46 -13.97 17.20
C GLU A 438 -11.35 -14.95 16.04
N HIS A 439 -11.42 -14.40 14.85
CA HIS A 439 -11.42 -15.36 13.73
C HIS A 439 -10.40 -14.91 12.68
N THR A 440 -10.00 -15.98 11.86
CA THR A 440 -9.09 -15.66 10.74
C THR A 440 -9.80 -15.97 9.41
N LEU A 441 -9.29 -15.21 8.51
CA LEU A 441 -9.95 -15.37 7.19
C LEU A 441 -9.33 -16.57 6.45
N ILE A 442 -10.26 -17.44 5.93
CA ILE A 442 -9.83 -18.56 5.06
C ILE A 442 -10.31 -18.28 3.63
N CYS A 443 -9.34 -18.37 2.68
CA CYS A 443 -9.73 -17.89 1.33
C CYS A 443 -9.84 -19.06 0.37
N ASP A 444 -9.15 -20.17 0.74
CA ASP A 444 -9.30 -21.35 -0.15
C ASP A 444 -10.64 -22.07 0.11
N PRO A 445 -11.48 -22.16 -0.98
CA PRO A 445 -12.83 -22.75 -0.82
C PRO A 445 -12.75 -24.21 -0.33
N ARG A 446 -11.72 -24.81 -0.64
CA ARG A 446 -11.62 -26.22 -0.18
C ARG A 446 -11.50 -26.30 1.34
N GLU A 447 -11.03 -25.31 1.87
CA GLU A 447 -10.75 -25.33 3.33
C GLU A 447 -11.97 -24.85 4.13
N PHE A 448 -12.77 -23.97 3.50
CA PHE A 448 -13.85 -23.48 4.39
C PHE A 448 -15.18 -24.13 4.00
N ASP A 449 -15.18 -24.99 2.93
CA ASP A 449 -16.39 -25.75 2.55
C ASP A 449 -15.96 -27.07 1.87
N SER A 450 -16.19 -28.16 2.64
CA SER A 450 -15.68 -29.47 2.17
C SER A 450 -16.41 -29.93 0.91
N THR A 451 -17.54 -29.33 0.53
CA THR A 451 -18.29 -29.74 -0.69
C THR A 451 -17.81 -28.94 -1.91
N ALA A 452 -16.88 -28.03 -1.65
CA ALA A 452 -16.45 -27.17 -2.78
C ALA A 452 -15.57 -27.98 -3.75
N THR A 453 -15.95 -27.78 -5.02
CA THR A 453 -15.07 -28.31 -6.09
C THR A 453 -14.37 -27.14 -6.80
N VAL A 454 -12.96 -27.26 -6.85
CA VAL A 454 -12.22 -26.14 -7.49
C VAL A 454 -11.69 -26.61 -8.84
N LEU A 455 -12.08 -25.83 -9.85
CA LEU A 455 -11.61 -26.17 -11.21
C LEU A 455 -10.64 -25.10 -11.72
N PRO A 456 -9.68 -25.52 -12.59
CA PRO A 456 -8.79 -24.51 -13.19
C PRO A 456 -9.51 -23.66 -14.25
N ALA A 457 -8.91 -22.48 -14.51
CA ALA A 457 -9.55 -21.54 -15.46
C ALA A 457 -9.66 -22.16 -16.86
N SER A 458 -8.80 -23.12 -17.24
CA SER A 458 -8.84 -23.76 -18.58
C SER A 458 -10.19 -24.43 -18.85
N LYS A 459 -10.95 -24.68 -17.92
CA LYS A 459 -12.26 -25.35 -18.14
C LYS A 459 -13.29 -24.35 -18.68
N LEU A 460 -12.97 -23.07 -18.56
CA LEU A 460 -13.87 -22.02 -19.10
C LEU A 460 -13.44 -21.60 -20.50
N LEU A 461 -12.20 -21.95 -20.92
CA LEU A 461 -11.66 -21.62 -22.26
C LEU A 461 -11.90 -22.76 -23.24
#